data_AF-A0A0R3WI41-F1
#
_entry.id   AF-A0A0R3WI41-F1
#
_cell.length_a   1.000
_cell.length_b   1.000
_cell.length_c   1.000
_cell.angle_alpha   90.00
_cell.angle_beta   90.00
_cell.angle_gamma   90.00
#
_symmetry.space_group_name_H-M   'P 1'
#
loop_
_entity.id
_entity.type
_entity.pdbx_description
1 polymer ?
#
loop_
_entity_poly.entity_id
_entity_poly.type
_entity_poly.pdbx_seq_one_letter_code
_entity_poly.pdbx_strand_id
1 'polypeptide(L)'
;MRIPDVDNYISVCGLRNYDCRPNGRFTTEMIYIHSKLMIVDDRKLIIGSANLNDRSMLGDRDSELAVVVEGEVGEEKCEVIADMRRRLMAEHLGMLSDRATISWDPSILYQPTSDAFFHGVWRKTALCNMNIFEEVFNCVPSNSAQQYPKRPTRLQGKQPKGKRAADLLRRVRGHLCEYPEDYLADEDLTFPLLSVEQFASLELWT
;
A
#
# COMPACT_ATOMS: atom_id res chain seq x y z
N MET A 1 -21.88 -23.57 -3.95
CA MET A 1 -21.54 -22.41 -3.12
C MET A 1 -20.87 -21.40 -4.04
N ARG A 2 -21.48 -20.25 -4.34
CA ARG A 2 -20.79 -19.18 -5.10
C ARG A 2 -19.86 -18.48 -4.11
N ILE A 3 -18.58 -18.41 -4.44
CA ILE A 3 -17.63 -17.59 -3.69
C ILE A 3 -18.08 -16.14 -3.91
N PRO A 4 -18.39 -15.38 -2.83
CA PRO A 4 -18.75 -13.99 -2.97
C PRO A 4 -17.56 -13.20 -3.54
N ASP A 5 -17.84 -12.08 -4.19
CA ASP A 5 -16.79 -11.23 -4.75
C ASP A 5 -15.86 -10.74 -3.63
N VAL A 6 -14.60 -11.19 -3.71
CA VAL A 6 -13.55 -10.98 -2.71
C VAL A 6 -13.22 -9.50 -2.52
N ASP A 7 -13.48 -8.67 -3.53
CA ASP A 7 -13.26 -7.24 -3.47
C ASP A 7 -14.13 -6.51 -2.43
N ASN A 8 -15.19 -7.17 -1.93
CA ASN A 8 -16.01 -6.66 -0.85
C ASN A 8 -15.45 -6.93 0.55
N TYR A 9 -14.33 -7.66 0.66
CA TYR A 9 -13.80 -8.12 1.94
C TYR A 9 -12.33 -7.77 2.16
N ILE A 10 -11.54 -7.69 1.09
CA ILE A 10 -10.11 -7.40 1.18
C ILE A 10 -9.72 -6.29 0.21
N SER A 11 -8.74 -5.48 0.62
CA SER A 11 -8.10 -4.47 -0.22
C SER A 11 -6.61 -4.51 0.06
N VAL A 12 -5.82 -4.80 -0.97
CA VAL A 12 -4.35 -4.84 -0.89
C VAL A 12 -3.81 -3.53 -1.46
N CYS A 13 -2.96 -2.84 -0.70
CA CYS A 13 -2.48 -1.51 -1.07
C CYS A 13 -0.99 -1.36 -0.75
N GLY A 14 -0.32 -0.49 -1.51
CA GLY A 14 0.99 0.06 -1.19
C GLY A 14 0.91 1.56 -0.89
N LEU A 15 2.07 2.16 -0.59
CA LEU A 15 2.20 3.60 -0.39
C LEU A 15 3.18 4.21 -1.41
N ARG A 16 2.84 5.36 -1.97
CA ARG A 16 3.67 6.09 -2.92
C ARG A 16 3.55 7.60 -2.73
N ASN A 17 4.64 8.31 -2.96
CA ASN A 17 4.67 9.76 -2.89
C ASN A 17 5.29 10.37 -4.16
N TYR A 18 5.10 11.68 -4.35
CA TYR A 18 5.81 12.46 -5.35
C TYR A 18 6.25 13.80 -4.78
N ASP A 19 7.27 14.37 -5.43
CA ASP A 19 7.64 15.75 -5.18
C ASP A 19 8.17 16.43 -6.44
N CYS A 20 8.21 17.76 -6.41
CA CYS A 20 8.80 18.57 -7.46
C CYS A 20 10.25 18.92 -7.10
N ARG A 21 11.21 18.49 -7.92
CA ARG A 21 12.62 18.87 -7.74
C ARG A 21 12.81 20.37 -8.01
N PRO A 22 13.91 20.99 -7.52
CA PRO A 22 14.18 22.42 -7.74
C PRO A 22 14.22 22.85 -9.23
N ASN A 23 14.48 21.91 -10.15
CA ASN A 23 14.45 22.14 -11.59
C ASN A 23 13.04 22.08 -12.21
N GLY A 24 11.99 22.00 -11.41
CA GLY A 24 10.60 21.93 -11.85
C GLY A 24 10.14 20.55 -12.33
N ARG A 25 10.98 19.51 -12.23
CA ARG A 25 10.65 18.15 -12.65
C ARG A 25 10.03 17.36 -11.49
N PHE A 26 8.87 16.78 -11.72
CA PHE A 26 8.27 15.85 -10.78
C PHE A 26 9.03 14.51 -10.75
N THR A 27 9.13 13.93 -9.56
CA THR A 27 9.67 12.59 -9.30
C THR A 27 8.72 11.87 -8.36
N THR A 28 8.66 10.54 -8.45
CA THR A 28 7.89 9.70 -7.53
C THR A 28 8.79 8.63 -6.95
N GLU A 29 8.47 8.17 -5.74
CA GLU A 29 9.06 6.98 -5.15
C GLU A 29 8.04 6.26 -4.27
N MET A 30 8.19 4.94 -4.12
CA MET A 30 7.41 4.19 -3.13
C MET A 30 7.78 4.62 -1.71
N ILE A 31 6.81 4.64 -0.81
CA ILE A 31 7.08 4.70 0.62
C ILE A 31 7.24 3.26 1.08
N TYR A 32 8.43 2.94 1.59
CA TYR A 32 8.74 1.59 2.04
C TYR A 32 8.00 1.27 3.35
N ILE A 33 7.00 0.38 3.28
CA ILE A 33 6.23 -0.08 4.43
C ILE A 33 7.09 -1.09 5.20
N HIS A 34 7.82 -0.61 6.21
CA HIS A 34 8.61 -1.47 7.08
C HIS A 34 7.86 -1.92 8.35
N SER A 35 6.64 -1.43 8.56
CA SER A 35 5.82 -1.75 9.73
C SER A 35 5.47 -3.22 9.81
N LYS A 36 5.44 -3.77 11.02
CA LYS A 36 4.82 -5.07 11.33
C LYS A 36 3.78 -4.82 12.42
N LEU A 37 2.56 -4.62 11.95
CA LEU A 37 1.46 -4.07 12.72
C LEU A 37 0.17 -4.79 12.34
N MET A 38 -0.63 -5.17 13.35
CA MET A 38 -1.99 -5.68 13.13
C MET A 38 -2.94 -5.01 14.10
N ILE A 39 -4.06 -4.49 13.60
CA ILE A 39 -5.15 -3.93 14.40
C ILE A 39 -6.41 -4.75 14.11
N VAL A 40 -7.07 -5.23 15.16
CA VAL A 40 -8.29 -6.04 15.05
C VAL A 40 -9.39 -5.39 15.88
N ASP A 41 -10.52 -5.11 15.23
CA ASP A 41 -11.77 -4.58 15.81
C ASP A 41 -11.64 -3.30 16.66
N ASP A 42 -10.56 -2.53 16.51
CA ASP A 42 -10.19 -1.45 17.44
C ASP A 42 -10.03 -1.94 18.91
N ARG A 43 -9.71 -3.24 19.12
CA ARG A 43 -9.62 -3.89 20.44
C ARG A 43 -8.29 -4.59 20.71
N LYS A 44 -7.64 -5.09 19.67
CA LYS A 44 -6.31 -5.71 19.76
C LYS A 44 -5.35 -5.05 18.81
N LEU A 45 -4.14 -4.82 19.29
CA LEU A 45 -3.03 -4.28 18.52
C LEU A 45 -1.81 -5.18 18.75
N ILE A 46 -1.21 -5.64 17.67
CA ILE A 46 0.10 -6.28 17.68
C ILE A 46 1.07 -5.34 16.99
N ILE A 47 2.19 -5.06 17.64
CA ILE A 47 3.31 -4.31 17.08
C ILE A 47 4.61 -5.03 17.40
N GLY A 48 5.52 -5.14 16.45
CA GLY A 48 6.78 -5.84 16.66
C GLY A 48 7.74 -5.78 15.49
N SER A 49 8.69 -6.72 15.50
CA SER A 49 9.68 -6.91 14.43
C SER A 49 9.31 -8.02 13.45
N ALA A 50 8.45 -8.97 13.86
CA ALA A 50 8.10 -10.15 13.07
C ALA A 50 7.32 -9.83 11.78
N ASN A 51 7.90 -10.15 10.62
CA ASN A 51 7.21 -10.09 9.33
C ASN A 51 6.17 -11.23 9.23
N LEU A 52 5.19 -11.07 8.33
CA LEU A 52 4.27 -12.16 8.00
C LEU A 52 4.93 -13.14 7.01
N ASN A 53 5.89 -13.91 7.51
CA ASN A 53 6.68 -14.87 6.75
C ASN A 53 7.24 -15.96 7.69
N ASP A 54 7.71 -17.09 7.15
CA ASP A 54 8.18 -18.22 7.96
C ASP A 54 9.45 -17.86 8.74
N ARG A 55 10.33 -17.04 8.15
CA ARG A 55 11.54 -16.53 8.81
C ARG A 55 11.26 -15.90 10.17
N SER A 56 10.20 -15.10 10.28
CA SER A 56 9.84 -14.43 11.52
C SER A 56 8.85 -15.23 12.39
N MET A 57 7.96 -16.04 11.78
CA MET A 57 6.80 -16.60 12.50
C MET A 57 6.99 -18.03 13.02
N LEU A 58 7.94 -18.82 12.51
CA LEU A 58 8.16 -20.20 12.97
C LEU A 58 8.88 -20.28 14.33
N GLY A 59 9.65 -19.24 14.69
CA GLY A 59 10.33 -19.12 15.99
C GLY A 59 11.64 -19.91 16.12
N ASP A 60 11.99 -20.75 15.14
CA ASP A 60 13.27 -21.47 15.06
C ASP A 60 14.26 -20.85 14.06
N ARG A 61 13.89 -19.71 13.45
CA ARG A 61 14.70 -18.93 12.49
C ARG A 61 15.18 -17.62 13.11
N ASP A 62 14.61 -16.47 12.75
CA ASP A 62 15.03 -15.17 13.28
C ASP A 62 14.50 -14.96 14.70
N SER A 63 15.26 -14.26 15.53
CA SER A 63 14.80 -13.81 16.85
C SER A 63 13.91 -12.58 16.69
N GLU A 64 12.64 -12.68 17.05
CA GLU A 64 11.67 -11.60 16.93
C GLU A 64 11.08 -11.19 18.28
N LEU A 65 10.60 -9.95 18.37
CA LEU A 65 9.85 -9.44 19.52
C LEU A 65 8.55 -8.79 19.05
N ALA A 66 7.46 -9.07 19.76
CA ALA A 66 6.18 -8.41 19.57
C ALA A 66 5.51 -8.11 20.91
N VAL A 67 4.74 -7.03 20.94
CA VAL A 67 3.87 -6.64 22.06
C VAL A 67 2.44 -6.72 21.59
N VAL A 68 1.60 -7.34 22.42
CA VAL A 68 0.15 -7.36 22.24
C VAL A 68 -0.46 -6.36 23.23
N VAL A 69 -1.25 -5.43 22.70
CA VAL A 69 -2.05 -4.48 23.48
C VAL A 69 -3.51 -4.85 23.29
N GLU A 70 -4.23 -5.05 24.40
CA GLU A 70 -5.65 -5.40 24.40
C GLU A 70 -6.42 -4.40 25.25
N GLY A 71 -7.63 -4.04 24.81
CA GLY A 71 -8.58 -3.26 25.61
C GLY A 71 -9.10 -4.03 26.82
N GLU A 72 -9.74 -3.32 27.75
CA GLU A 72 -10.31 -3.96 28.94
C GLU A 72 -11.44 -4.93 28.59
N VAL A 73 -11.58 -5.98 29.41
CA VAL A 73 -12.62 -6.99 29.22
C VAL A 73 -14.00 -6.36 29.39
N GLY A 74 -14.83 -6.45 28.34
CA GLY A 74 -16.19 -5.89 28.32
C GLY A 74 -16.30 -4.57 27.55
N GLU A 75 -15.19 -3.94 27.16
CA GLU A 75 -15.23 -2.80 26.26
C GLU A 75 -15.41 -3.22 24.79
N GLU A 76 -16.28 -2.50 24.08
CA GLU A 76 -16.49 -2.68 22.65
C GLU A 76 -15.28 -2.22 21.83
N LYS A 77 -14.53 -1.22 22.31
CA LYS A 77 -13.36 -0.63 21.65
C LYS A 77 -12.35 -0.12 22.68
N CYS A 78 -11.08 -0.19 22.34
CA CYS A 78 -10.00 0.48 23.07
C CYS A 78 -9.64 1.78 22.34
N GLU A 79 -9.86 2.94 22.97
CA GLU A 79 -9.64 4.23 22.28
C GLU A 79 -8.20 4.46 21.85
N VAL A 80 -7.21 3.92 22.57
CA VAL A 80 -5.79 4.02 22.16
C VAL A 80 -5.55 3.29 20.82
N ILE A 81 -6.12 2.10 20.68
CA ILE A 81 -6.00 1.27 19.46
C ILE A 81 -6.81 1.90 18.33
N ALA A 82 -8.03 2.35 18.62
CA ALA A 82 -8.88 3.03 17.66
C ALA A 82 -8.22 4.32 17.13
N ASP A 83 -7.60 5.10 18.01
CA ASP A 83 -6.89 6.33 17.62
C ASP A 83 -5.68 6.04 16.74
N MET A 84 -4.91 4.99 17.06
CA MET A 84 -3.80 4.55 16.23
C MET A 84 -4.26 4.21 14.80
N ARG A 85 -5.33 3.42 14.65
CA ARG A 85 -5.91 3.11 13.34
C ARG A 85 -6.34 4.38 12.61
N ARG A 86 -7.09 5.27 13.27
CA ARG A 86 -7.58 6.51 12.67
C ARG A 86 -6.44 7.39 12.18
N ARG A 87 -5.35 7.53 12.95
CA ARG A 87 -4.17 8.30 12.55
C ARG A 87 -3.48 7.72 11.32
N LEU A 88 -3.26 6.40 11.28
CA LEU A 88 -2.67 5.73 10.11
C LEU A 88 -3.55 5.92 8.87
N MET A 89 -4.86 5.73 8.99
CA MET A 89 -5.80 5.95 7.88
C MET A 89 -5.80 7.43 7.44
N ALA A 90 -5.83 8.37 8.39
CA ALA A 90 -5.78 9.80 8.10
C ALA A 90 -4.50 10.19 7.36
N GLU A 91 -3.35 9.65 7.76
CA GLU A 91 -2.07 9.85 7.08
C GLU A 91 -2.13 9.31 5.64
N HIS A 92 -2.51 8.04 5.47
CA HIS A 92 -2.52 7.38 4.16
C HIS A 92 -3.53 7.99 3.18
N LEU A 93 -4.63 8.55 3.68
CA LEU A 93 -5.63 9.29 2.91
C LEU A 93 -5.27 10.77 2.71
N GLY A 94 -4.18 11.25 3.33
CA GLY A 94 -3.70 12.62 3.20
C GLY A 94 -4.54 13.65 3.97
N MET A 95 -5.34 13.20 4.93
CA MET A 95 -6.17 14.06 5.79
C MET A 95 -5.33 14.91 6.74
N LEU A 96 -4.07 14.51 6.99
CA LEU A 96 -3.11 15.24 7.82
C LEU A 96 -2.24 16.21 7.01
N SER A 97 -2.37 16.24 5.68
CA SER A 97 -1.51 17.03 4.81
C SER A 97 -2.01 18.47 4.67
N ASP A 98 -1.08 19.43 4.71
CA ASP A 98 -1.29 20.83 4.32
C ASP A 98 -1.71 20.99 2.85
N ARG A 99 -1.41 20.01 2.00
CA ARG A 99 -1.82 19.93 0.59
C ARG A 99 -3.25 19.43 0.41
N ALA A 100 -3.98 19.10 1.49
CA ALA A 100 -5.37 18.69 1.40
C ALA A 100 -6.22 19.83 0.84
N THR A 101 -6.56 19.72 -0.44
CA THR A 101 -7.37 20.72 -1.15
C THR A 101 -8.87 20.60 -0.88
N ILE A 102 -9.29 19.55 -0.15
CA ILE A 102 -10.69 19.20 0.09
C ILE A 102 -10.89 18.99 1.58
N SER A 103 -11.92 19.64 2.12
CA SER A 103 -12.38 19.42 3.49
C SER A 103 -12.82 17.97 3.65
N TRP A 104 -12.25 17.28 4.63
CA TRP A 104 -12.66 15.94 5.01
C TRP A 104 -13.54 16.03 6.25
N ASP A 105 -14.57 15.19 6.32
CA ASP A 105 -15.25 14.92 7.58
C ASP A 105 -14.48 13.80 8.31
N PRO A 106 -13.80 14.08 9.44
CA PRO A 106 -13.07 13.07 10.19
C PRO A 106 -13.98 11.95 10.74
N SER A 107 -15.30 12.19 10.82
CA SER A 107 -16.27 11.20 11.31
C SER A 107 -16.25 9.90 10.50
N ILE A 108 -15.88 9.97 9.21
CA ILE A 108 -15.83 8.79 8.33
C ILE A 108 -14.82 7.73 8.81
N LEU A 109 -13.77 8.16 9.54
CA LEU A 109 -12.76 7.27 10.09
C LEU A 109 -13.26 6.43 11.27
N TYR A 110 -14.42 6.74 11.84
CA TYR A 110 -15.02 5.97 12.93
C TYR A 110 -15.78 4.73 12.44
N GLN A 111 -16.04 4.62 11.14
CA GLN A 111 -16.77 3.51 10.52
C GLN A 111 -15.95 2.85 9.40
N PRO A 112 -14.78 2.25 9.72
CA PRO A 112 -13.84 1.74 8.72
C PRO A 112 -14.37 0.55 7.89
N THR A 113 -15.45 -0.09 8.34
CA THR A 113 -16.08 -1.23 7.67
C THR A 113 -17.36 -0.86 6.91
N SER A 114 -17.78 0.41 6.94
CA SER A 114 -18.95 0.86 6.19
C SER A 114 -18.65 0.90 4.69
N ASP A 115 -19.62 0.58 3.83
CA ASP A 115 -19.47 0.65 2.38
C ASP A 115 -19.05 2.05 1.90
N ALA A 116 -19.59 3.09 2.56
CA ALA A 116 -19.27 4.48 2.29
C ALA A 116 -17.77 4.77 2.48
N PHE A 117 -17.16 4.21 3.53
CA PHE A 117 -15.71 4.33 3.74
C PHE A 117 -14.92 3.36 2.88
N PHE A 118 -15.19 2.06 2.98
CA PHE A 118 -14.38 1.01 2.37
C PHE A 118 -14.34 1.15 0.84
N HIS A 119 -15.50 1.23 0.18
CA HIS A 119 -15.57 1.40 -1.27
C HIS A 119 -15.42 2.87 -1.67
N GLY A 120 -16.18 3.76 -1.02
CA GLY A 120 -16.31 5.16 -1.43
C GLY A 120 -15.08 6.03 -1.16
N VAL A 121 -14.28 5.68 -0.14
CA VAL A 121 -13.09 6.43 0.27
C VAL A 121 -11.81 5.61 0.07
N TRP A 122 -11.66 4.48 0.76
CA TRP A 122 -10.40 3.73 0.81
C TRP A 122 -10.02 3.17 -0.57
N ARG A 123 -10.82 2.26 -1.11
CA ARG A 123 -10.56 1.63 -2.42
C ARG A 123 -10.53 2.65 -3.55
N LYS A 124 -11.51 3.56 -3.59
CA LYS A 124 -11.57 4.61 -4.61
C LYS A 124 -10.32 5.51 -4.62
N THR A 125 -9.83 5.90 -3.45
CA THR A 125 -8.60 6.72 -3.34
C THR A 125 -7.39 5.93 -3.82
N ALA A 126 -7.24 4.68 -3.38
CA ALA A 126 -6.16 3.80 -3.76
C ALA A 126 -6.06 3.62 -5.29
N LEU A 127 -7.18 3.29 -5.93
CA LEU A 127 -7.28 3.12 -7.39
C LEU A 127 -7.03 4.43 -8.15
N CYS A 128 -7.62 5.55 -7.69
CA CYS A 128 -7.42 6.85 -8.34
C CYS A 128 -5.96 7.30 -8.28
N ASN A 129 -5.30 7.14 -7.12
CA ASN A 129 -3.90 7.48 -6.94
C ASN A 129 -3.01 6.62 -7.82
N MET A 130 -3.20 5.29 -7.82
CA MET A 130 -2.44 4.36 -8.67
C MET A 130 -2.50 4.79 -10.14
N ASN A 131 -3.70 5.01 -10.68
CA ASN A 131 -3.90 5.43 -12.07
C ASN A 131 -3.18 6.76 -12.39
N ILE A 132 -3.20 7.73 -11.47
CA ILE A 132 -2.49 9.00 -11.66
C ILE A 132 -0.98 8.78 -11.68
N PHE A 133 -0.44 7.99 -10.75
CA PHE A 133 0.99 7.69 -10.71
C PHE A 133 1.46 6.96 -11.97
N GLU A 134 0.67 5.99 -12.45
CA GLU A 134 0.94 5.29 -13.71
C GLU A 134 0.88 6.25 -14.92
N GLU A 135 -0.15 7.10 -15.04
CA GLU A 135 -0.27 8.05 -16.15
C GLU A 135 0.90 9.04 -16.16
N VAL A 136 1.25 9.60 -15.00
CA VAL A 136 2.24 10.67 -14.89
C VAL A 136 3.67 10.14 -14.97
N PHE A 137 3.96 9.02 -14.31
CA PHE A 137 5.33 8.54 -14.14
C PHE A 137 5.62 7.21 -14.83
N ASN A 138 4.60 6.46 -15.26
CA ASN A 138 4.73 5.09 -15.75
C ASN A 138 5.65 4.28 -14.81
N CYS A 139 5.41 4.41 -13.52
CA CYS A 139 6.18 3.74 -12.49
C CYS A 139 5.83 2.24 -12.45
N VAL A 140 6.77 1.45 -11.93
CA VAL A 140 6.55 0.04 -11.59
C VAL A 140 6.44 -0.11 -10.06
N PRO A 141 5.77 -1.16 -9.55
CA PRO A 141 5.01 -2.17 -10.30
C PRO A 141 3.72 -1.61 -10.93
N SER A 142 3.17 -2.27 -11.96
CA SER A 142 1.97 -1.83 -12.71
C SER A 142 1.26 -2.99 -13.41
N ASN A 143 -0.08 -3.02 -13.38
CA ASN A 143 -0.88 -4.03 -14.09
C ASN A 143 -0.72 -3.96 -15.61
N SER A 144 -0.24 -2.83 -16.15
CA SER A 144 0.07 -2.71 -17.58
C SER A 144 1.32 -3.48 -18.03
N ALA A 145 2.13 -3.95 -17.08
CA ALA A 145 3.39 -4.65 -17.32
C ALA A 145 3.32 -6.10 -16.81
N GLN A 146 2.56 -6.93 -17.52
CA GLN A 146 2.40 -8.37 -17.20
C GLN A 146 3.63 -9.21 -17.57
N GLN A 147 4.59 -8.66 -18.32
CA GLN A 147 5.84 -9.29 -18.73
C GLN A 147 7.02 -8.34 -18.55
N TYR A 148 8.24 -8.87 -18.46
CA TYR A 148 9.44 -8.05 -18.45
C TYR A 148 9.55 -7.24 -19.75
N PRO A 149 9.84 -5.92 -19.66
CA PRO A 149 9.97 -5.10 -20.86
C PRO A 149 11.18 -5.57 -21.67
N LYS A 150 10.93 -6.10 -22.88
CA LYS A 150 11.97 -6.59 -23.82
C LYS A 150 13.01 -5.53 -24.21
N ARG A 151 12.74 -4.24 -23.97
CA ARG A 151 13.69 -3.12 -24.07
C ARG A 151 13.46 -2.14 -22.90
N PRO A 152 14.48 -1.79 -22.10
CA PRO A 152 14.33 -0.90 -20.93
C PRO A 152 13.88 0.55 -21.23
N THR A 153 13.74 0.93 -22.49
CA THR A 153 13.74 2.34 -22.88
C THR A 153 12.78 2.60 -24.03
N ARG A 154 11.53 2.95 -23.72
CA ARG A 154 10.70 3.83 -24.57
C ARG A 154 9.44 4.46 -23.94
N LEU A 155 9.29 4.47 -22.61
CA LEU A 155 8.10 5.07 -21.99
C LEU A 155 8.25 6.56 -21.63
N GLN A 156 9.46 7.12 -21.69
CA GLN A 156 9.74 8.54 -21.32
C GLN A 156 9.24 9.61 -22.31
N GLY A 157 8.50 9.23 -23.37
CA GLY A 157 8.09 10.15 -24.44
C GLY A 157 6.65 10.67 -24.36
N LYS A 158 5.71 9.89 -23.81
CA LYS A 158 4.26 10.19 -23.88
C LYS A 158 3.63 10.68 -22.58
N GLN A 159 4.39 10.69 -21.49
CA GLN A 159 3.88 11.15 -20.19
C GLN A 159 3.53 12.64 -20.21
N PRO A 160 2.47 13.05 -19.49
CA PRO A 160 2.18 14.45 -19.30
C PRO A 160 3.38 15.14 -18.63
N LYS A 161 3.70 16.36 -19.09
CA LYS A 161 4.79 17.20 -18.54
C LYS A 161 4.26 18.57 -18.16
N GLY A 162 5.01 19.28 -17.32
CA GLY A 162 4.71 20.65 -16.92
C GLY A 162 3.32 20.76 -16.28
N LYS A 163 2.49 21.70 -16.78
CA LYS A 163 1.19 22.02 -16.19
C LYS A 163 0.24 20.83 -16.13
N ARG A 164 0.15 20.01 -17.18
CA ARG A 164 -0.76 18.84 -17.20
C ARG A 164 -0.38 17.81 -16.14
N ALA A 165 0.91 17.54 -15.96
CA ALA A 165 1.38 16.65 -14.89
C ALA A 165 1.05 17.22 -13.51
N ALA A 166 1.29 18.52 -13.31
CA ALA A 166 0.95 19.19 -12.06
C ALA A 166 -0.57 19.12 -11.77
N ASP A 167 -1.41 19.32 -12.78
CA ASP A 167 -2.87 19.29 -12.63
C ASP A 167 -3.37 17.87 -12.26
N LEU A 168 -2.78 16.82 -12.83
CA LEU A 168 -3.06 15.44 -12.45
C LEU A 168 -2.59 15.13 -11.02
N LEU A 169 -1.35 15.50 -10.70
CA LEU A 169 -0.76 15.24 -9.39
C LEU A 169 -1.48 15.96 -8.25
N ARG A 170 -2.04 17.16 -8.48
CA ARG A 170 -2.90 17.84 -7.49
C ARG A 170 -4.15 17.06 -7.10
N ARG A 171 -4.55 16.05 -7.88
CA ARG A 171 -5.70 15.19 -7.58
C ARG A 171 -5.33 13.99 -6.70
N VAL A 172 -4.04 13.68 -6.54
CA VAL A 172 -3.56 12.63 -5.64
C VAL A 172 -3.90 13.01 -4.21
N ARG A 173 -4.41 12.06 -3.43
CA ARG A 173 -4.74 12.27 -2.02
C ARG A 173 -3.98 11.30 -1.14
N GLY A 174 -3.15 11.83 -0.24
CA GLY A 174 -2.32 11.00 0.63
C GLY A 174 -1.34 10.16 -0.16
N HIS A 175 -1.17 8.92 0.28
CA HIS A 175 -0.12 8.02 -0.19
C HIS A 175 -0.65 6.66 -0.66
N LEU A 176 -1.90 6.33 -0.32
CA LEU A 176 -2.51 5.03 -0.60
C LEU A 176 -2.60 4.77 -2.10
N CYS A 177 -2.07 3.64 -2.56
CA CYS A 177 -2.21 3.17 -3.94
C CYS A 177 -2.66 1.71 -3.93
N GLU A 178 -3.56 1.33 -4.83
CA GLU A 178 -3.95 -0.07 -4.98
C GLU A 178 -2.73 -0.90 -5.41
N TYR A 179 -2.62 -2.13 -4.90
CA TYR A 179 -1.50 -2.99 -5.24
C TYR A 179 -1.75 -3.62 -6.62
N PRO A 180 -0.80 -3.56 -7.56
CA PRO A 180 -0.98 -4.11 -8.90
C PRO A 180 -0.81 -5.64 -8.90
N GLU A 181 -1.93 -6.36 -8.87
CA GLU A 181 -1.98 -7.83 -8.82
C GLU A 181 -1.53 -8.51 -10.13
N ASP A 182 -1.63 -7.83 -11.27
CA ASP A 182 -1.26 -8.39 -12.58
C ASP A 182 0.19 -8.09 -12.97
N TYR A 183 0.97 -7.41 -12.13
CA TYR A 183 2.36 -7.08 -12.45
C TYR A 183 3.21 -8.35 -12.59
N LEU A 184 3.80 -8.55 -13.76
CA LEU A 184 4.57 -9.75 -14.12
C LEU A 184 3.79 -11.08 -14.00
N ALA A 185 2.47 -11.05 -14.11
CA ALA A 185 1.62 -12.25 -13.97
C ALA A 185 1.87 -13.33 -15.04
N ASP A 186 2.45 -12.97 -16.19
CA ASP A 186 2.80 -13.92 -17.26
C ASP A 186 4.23 -14.46 -17.14
N GLU A 187 5.00 -14.03 -16.14
CA GLU A 187 6.40 -14.45 -15.95
C GLU A 187 6.51 -15.56 -14.90
N ASP A 188 7.49 -16.45 -15.09
CA ASP A 188 7.93 -17.35 -14.04
C ASP A 188 8.87 -16.58 -13.10
N LEU A 189 8.36 -16.20 -11.93
CA LEU A 189 9.11 -15.44 -10.92
C LEU A 189 10.02 -16.32 -10.05
N THR A 190 10.18 -17.60 -10.39
CA THR A 190 11.17 -18.47 -9.75
C THR A 190 12.58 -18.19 -10.26
N PHE A 191 13.59 -18.73 -9.57
CA PHE A 191 14.98 -18.54 -9.96
C PHE A 191 15.26 -19.20 -11.32
N PRO A 192 15.92 -18.49 -12.26
CA PRO A 192 16.34 -19.08 -13.51
C PRO A 192 17.18 -20.35 -13.29
N LEU A 193 17.02 -21.32 -14.18
CA LEU A 193 17.83 -22.54 -14.14
C LEU A 193 19.32 -22.20 -14.15
N LEU A 194 20.08 -22.83 -13.24
CA LEU A 194 21.52 -22.65 -13.04
C LEU A 194 21.95 -21.27 -12.53
N SER A 195 21.01 -20.45 -12.03
CA SER A 195 21.38 -19.22 -11.32
C SER A 195 21.99 -19.54 -9.95
N VAL A 196 22.78 -18.61 -9.41
CA VAL A 196 23.42 -18.81 -8.09
C VAL A 196 22.39 -18.92 -6.97
N GLU A 197 21.25 -18.25 -7.13
CA GLU A 197 20.12 -18.26 -6.20
C GLU A 197 19.42 -19.62 -6.17
N GLN A 198 19.45 -20.41 -7.24
CA GLN A 198 18.87 -21.76 -7.27
C GLN A 198 19.63 -22.75 -6.35
N PHE A 199 20.89 -22.46 -6.03
CA PHE A 199 21.67 -23.27 -5.09
C PHE A 199 21.42 -22.89 -3.62
N ALA A 200 20.72 -21.79 -3.37
CA ALA A 200 20.37 -21.36 -2.03
C ALA A 200 19.10 -22.08 -1.53
N SER A 201 18.99 -22.30 -0.21
CA SER A 201 17.76 -22.84 0.37
C SER A 201 16.59 -21.88 0.09
N LEU A 202 15.44 -22.44 -0.30
CA LEU A 202 14.21 -21.67 -0.49
C LEU A 202 13.77 -20.97 0.80
N GLU A 203 14.19 -21.49 1.95
CA GLU A 203 13.94 -20.91 3.27
C GLU A 203 14.52 -19.50 3.44
N LEU A 204 15.47 -19.10 2.60
CA LEU A 204 15.97 -17.72 2.59
C LEU A 204 14.91 -16.72 2.11
N TRP A 205 13.91 -17.16 1.36
CA TRP A 205 12.92 -16.28 0.72
C TRP A 205 11.52 -16.38 1.36
N THR A 206 11.32 -17.35 2.25
CA THR A 206 10.07 -17.61 2.97
C THR A 206 10.15 -17.17 4.43
#